data_AF-A0A534W537-F1
#
_entry.id   AF-A0A534W537-F1
#
_cell.length_a   1.000
_cell.length_b   1.000
_cell.length_c   1.000
_cell.angle_alpha   90.00
_cell.angle_beta   90.00
_cell.angle_gamma   90.00
#
_symmetry.space_group_name_H-M   'P 1'
#
loop_
_entity.id
_entity.type
_entity.pdbx_description
1 polymer ?
#
loop_
_entity_poly.entity_id
_entity_poly.type
_entity_poly.pdbx_seq_one_letter_code
_entity_poly.pdbx_strand_id
1 'polypeptide(L)'
;MSYASQLLFIAKALFVAGAVLPVLVAVWAILGSVPRSVRSRYHGRVMYMAQLPFTEEWRRQVNPDDLPLIVRARRRGFVFLLTVLVVMQFMAAGMYLNEVVQVHCCLIADLGRPDPACNHAGGRTGK
;
A
#
# COMPACT_ATOMS: atom_id res chain seq x y z
N MET A 1 9.43 26.42 -14.11
CA MET A 1 9.28 25.22 -13.25
C MET A 1 10.52 24.36 -13.41
N SER A 2 11.21 24.02 -12.32
CA SER A 2 12.40 23.15 -12.37
C SER A 2 11.99 21.72 -12.76
N TYR A 3 12.79 21.02 -13.56
CA TYR A 3 12.54 19.62 -13.97
C TYR A 3 12.26 18.69 -12.78
N ALA A 4 12.88 18.94 -11.62
CA ALA A 4 12.65 18.20 -10.39
C ALA A 4 11.21 18.34 -9.87
N SER A 5 10.61 19.52 -9.98
CA SER A 5 9.22 19.78 -9.56
C SER A 5 8.20 19.09 -10.46
N GLN A 6 8.49 18.96 -11.76
CA GLN A 6 7.64 18.23 -12.70
C GLN A 6 7.73 16.71 -12.49
N LEU A 7 8.94 16.17 -12.27
CA LEU A 7 9.14 14.76 -11.97
C LEU A 7 8.41 14.33 -10.68
N LEU A 8 8.43 15.18 -9.65
CA LEU A 8 7.68 14.92 -8.42
C LEU A 8 6.17 14.91 -8.62
N PHE A 9 5.66 15.83 -9.43
CA PHE A 9 4.24 15.90 -9.74
C PHE A 9 3.78 14.66 -10.53
N ILE A 10 4.57 14.24 -11.53
CA ILE A 10 4.34 13.04 -12.32
C ILE A 10 4.39 11.78 -11.43
N ALA A 11 5.39 11.66 -10.55
CA ALA A 11 5.51 10.54 -9.62
C ALA A 11 4.33 10.46 -8.67
N LYS A 12 3.89 11.59 -8.10
CA LYS A 12 2.68 11.65 -7.24
C LYS A 12 1.42 11.26 -8.01
N ALA A 13 1.25 11.75 -9.24
CA ALA A 13 0.11 11.40 -10.09
C ALA A 13 0.09 9.90 -10.43
N LEU A 14 1.25 9.31 -10.74
CA LEU A 14 1.42 7.87 -10.95
C LEU A 14 1.10 7.06 -9.68
N PHE A 15 1.49 7.54 -8.51
CA PHE A 15 1.12 6.93 -7.23
C PHE A 15 -0.39 6.92 -7.01
N VAL A 16 -1.06 8.04 -7.27
CA VAL A 16 -2.53 8.15 -7.13
C VAL A 16 -3.24 7.26 -8.15
N ALA A 17 -2.81 7.28 -9.42
CA ALA A 17 -3.36 6.41 -10.46
C ALA A 17 -3.14 4.92 -10.13
N GLY A 18 -1.94 4.59 -9.63
CA GLY A 18 -1.57 3.26 -9.17
C GLY A 18 -2.39 2.78 -7.97
N ALA A 19 -2.85 3.69 -7.10
CA ALA A 19 -3.70 3.38 -5.95
C ALA A 19 -5.15 3.03 -6.32
N VAL A 20 -5.64 3.42 -7.49
CA VAL A 20 -7.01 3.08 -7.95
C VAL A 20 -7.16 1.58 -8.18
N LEU A 21 -6.15 0.92 -8.74
CA LEU A 21 -6.20 -0.50 -9.06
C LEU A 21 -6.39 -1.38 -7.80
N PRO A 22 -5.61 -1.19 -6.72
CA PRO A 22 -5.84 -1.84 -5.44
C PRO A 22 -7.25 -1.61 -4.87
N VAL A 23 -7.79 -0.40 -4.98
CA VAL A 23 -9.13 -0.08 -4.46
C VAL A 23 -10.20 -0.89 -5.21
N LEU A 24 -10.12 -0.96 -6.54
CA LEU A 24 -11.05 -1.76 -7.36
C LEU A 24 -10.96 -3.24 -7.03
N VAL A 25 -9.74 -3.77 -6.87
CA VAL A 25 -9.51 -5.17 -6.47
C VAL A 25 -10.05 -5.45 -5.07
N ALA A 26 -9.89 -4.50 -4.14
CA ALA A 26 -10.41 -4.61 -2.79
C ALA A 26 -11.95 -4.67 -2.77
N VAL A 27 -12.62 -3.79 -3.51
CA VAL A 27 -14.09 -3.79 -3.65
C VAL A 27 -14.57 -5.11 -4.25
N TRP A 28 -13.93 -5.59 -5.33
CA TRP A 28 -14.26 -6.88 -5.94
C TRP A 28 -14.11 -8.06 -4.96
N ALA A 29 -13.06 -8.04 -4.14
CA ALA A 29 -12.82 -9.09 -3.15
C ALA A 29 -13.88 -9.09 -2.03
N ILE A 30 -14.27 -7.91 -1.54
CA ILE A 30 -15.31 -7.74 -0.51
C ILE A 30 -16.67 -8.20 -1.02
N LEU A 31 -17.05 -7.76 -2.23
CA LEU A 31 -18.30 -8.17 -2.89
C LEU A 31 -18.37 -9.68 -3.13
N GLY A 32 -17.21 -10.34 -3.21
CA GLY A 32 -17.11 -11.75 -3.44
C GLY A 32 -17.03 -12.64 -2.21
N SER A 33 -17.36 -12.11 -1.04
CA SER A 33 -17.41 -12.87 0.22
C SER A 33 -18.50 -13.96 0.20
N VAL A 34 -18.32 -14.99 1.06
CA VAL A 34 -19.30 -16.09 1.18
C VAL A 34 -20.68 -15.53 1.56
N PRO A 35 -21.75 -15.86 0.81
CA PRO A 35 -23.10 -15.39 1.11
C PRO A 35 -23.51 -15.73 2.56
N ARG A 36 -24.26 -14.83 3.21
CA ARG A 36 -24.74 -15.06 4.59
C ARG A 36 -25.56 -16.35 4.69
N SER A 37 -26.37 -16.67 3.67
CA SER A 37 -27.18 -17.89 3.59
C SER A 37 -26.35 -19.18 3.62
N VAL A 38 -25.19 -19.19 2.98
CA VAL A 38 -24.25 -20.31 3.03
C VAL A 38 -23.58 -20.35 4.38
N ARG A 39 -23.08 -19.20 4.85
CA ARG A 39 -22.31 -19.10 6.11
C ARG A 39 -23.13 -19.51 7.34
N SER A 40 -24.43 -19.22 7.38
CA SER A 40 -25.31 -19.59 8.50
C SER A 40 -25.59 -21.09 8.59
N ARG A 41 -25.40 -21.86 7.49
CA ARG A 41 -25.60 -23.31 7.48
C ARG A 41 -24.49 -24.09 8.17
N TYR A 42 -23.34 -23.45 8.40
CA TYR A 42 -22.15 -24.10 8.93
C TYR A 42 -21.72 -23.48 10.25
N HIS A 43 -21.28 -24.32 11.19
CA HIS A 43 -20.72 -23.85 12.45
C HIS A 43 -19.48 -22.97 12.22
N GLY A 44 -19.29 -21.98 13.09
CA GLY A 44 -18.16 -21.03 13.00
C GLY A 44 -16.79 -21.73 12.94
N ARG A 45 -16.62 -22.86 13.63
CA ARG A 45 -15.40 -23.69 13.59
C ARG A 45 -15.14 -24.29 12.20
N VAL A 46 -16.18 -24.74 11.49
CA VAL A 46 -16.07 -25.28 10.13
C VAL A 46 -15.68 -24.17 9.16
N MET A 47 -16.25 -22.97 9.31
CA MET A 47 -15.87 -21.82 8.49
C MET A 47 -14.47 -21.28 8.81
N TYR A 48 -14.03 -21.38 10.06
CA TYR A 48 -12.66 -21.04 10.44
C TYR A 48 -11.66 -22.03 9.82
N MET A 49 -11.93 -23.33 9.88
CA MET A 49 -11.10 -24.36 9.23
C MET A 49 -11.02 -24.19 7.71
N ALA A 50 -12.03 -23.60 7.07
CA ALA A 50 -11.99 -23.26 5.65
C ALA A 50 -10.89 -22.26 5.27
N GLN A 51 -10.33 -21.54 6.25
CA GLN A 51 -9.22 -20.60 6.05
C GLN A 51 -7.85 -21.30 6.04
N LEU A 52 -7.75 -22.47 6.66
CA LEU A 52 -6.57 -23.34 6.72
C LEU A 52 -6.43 -24.19 5.44
N PRO A 53 -5.31 -24.91 5.22
CA PRO A 53 -5.21 -25.87 4.11
C PRO A 53 -6.43 -26.79 4.10
N PHE A 54 -7.04 -27.00 2.93
CA PHE A 54 -8.24 -27.82 2.83
C PHE A 54 -7.89 -29.27 3.18
N THR A 55 -8.30 -29.72 4.36
CA THR A 55 -8.16 -31.11 4.76
C THR A 55 -9.32 -31.92 4.20
N GLU A 56 -9.11 -33.22 3.96
CA GLU A 56 -10.19 -34.13 3.58
C GLU A 56 -11.27 -34.20 4.67
N GLU A 57 -10.88 -34.11 5.94
CA GLU A 57 -11.80 -34.05 7.07
C GLU A 57 -12.75 -32.87 7.00
N TRP A 58 -12.24 -31.68 6.65
CA TRP A 58 -13.07 -30.50 6.46
C TRP A 58 -14.01 -30.66 5.26
N ARG A 59 -13.50 -31.23 4.15
CA ARG A 59 -14.28 -31.44 2.92
C ARG A 59 -15.50 -32.33 3.16
N ARG A 60 -15.40 -33.32 4.06
CA ARG A 60 -16.51 -34.20 4.45
C ARG A 60 -17.61 -33.48 5.26
N GLN A 61 -17.31 -32.33 5.85
CA GLN A 61 -18.24 -31.56 6.68
C GLN A 61 -19.03 -30.51 5.89
N VAL A 62 -18.73 -30.34 4.60
CA VAL A 62 -19.30 -29.29 3.74
C VAL A 62 -20.03 -29.94 2.58
N ASN A 63 -21.16 -29.35 2.19
CA ASN A 63 -21.91 -29.84 1.04
C ASN A 63 -21.06 -29.59 -0.23
N PRO A 64 -20.85 -30.58 -1.11
CA PRO A 64 -20.13 -30.40 -2.37
C PRO A 64 -20.63 -29.21 -3.22
N ASP A 65 -21.93 -28.89 -3.16
CA ASP A 65 -22.52 -27.76 -3.91
C ASP A 65 -22.05 -26.38 -3.39
N ASP A 66 -21.73 -26.27 -2.10
CA ASP A 66 -21.28 -25.04 -1.46
C ASP A 66 -19.76 -24.85 -1.54
N LEU A 67 -19.02 -25.93 -1.82
CA LEU A 67 -17.57 -25.95 -1.94
C LEU A 67 -16.99 -24.89 -2.92
N PRO A 68 -17.49 -24.76 -4.17
CA PRO A 68 -16.94 -23.79 -5.11
C PRO A 68 -17.11 -22.34 -4.64
N LEU A 69 -18.20 -22.02 -3.94
CA LEU A 69 -18.43 -20.70 -3.37
C LEU A 69 -17.42 -20.37 -2.27
N ILE A 70 -17.17 -21.33 -1.37
CA ILE A 70 -16.20 -21.17 -0.27
C ILE A 70 -14.78 -21.01 -0.80
N VAL A 71 -14.38 -21.85 -1.78
CA VAL A 71 -13.06 -21.78 -2.41
C VAL A 71 -12.87 -20.43 -3.13
N ARG A 72 -13.88 -19.96 -3.87
CA ARG A 72 -13.82 -18.67 -4.58
C ARG A 72 -13.69 -17.52 -3.60
N ALA A 73 -14.47 -17.52 -2.51
CA ALA A 73 -14.39 -16.49 -1.48
C ALA A 73 -13.03 -16.50 -0.75
N ARG A 74 -12.45 -17.68 -0.48
CA ARG A 74 -11.10 -17.80 0.08
C ARG A 74 -10.04 -17.21 -0.85
N ARG A 75 -10.09 -17.55 -2.14
CA ARG A 75 -9.17 -17.00 -3.15
C ARG A 75 -9.27 -15.48 -3.22
N ARG A 76 -10.48 -14.93 -3.15
CA ARG A 76 -10.72 -13.48 -3.09
C ARG A 76 -10.16 -12.85 -1.82
N GLY A 77 -10.33 -13.50 -0.67
CA GLY A 77 -9.71 -13.06 0.59
C GLY A 77 -8.17 -13.04 0.53
N PHE A 78 -7.56 -14.03 -0.12
CA PHE A 78 -6.12 -14.05 -0.33
C PHE A 78 -5.64 -12.92 -1.26
N VAL A 79 -6.36 -12.68 -2.36
CA VAL A 79 -6.10 -11.54 -3.25
C VAL A 79 -6.24 -10.22 -2.48
N PHE A 80 -7.27 -10.07 -1.65
CA PHE A 80 -7.44 -8.89 -0.80
C PHE A 80 -6.26 -8.67 0.13
N LEU A 81 -5.78 -9.72 0.82
CA LEU A 81 -4.61 -9.63 1.70
C LEU A 81 -3.36 -9.17 0.93
N LEU A 82 -3.12 -9.75 -0.25
CA LEU A 82 -2.04 -9.32 -1.13
C LEU A 82 -2.18 -7.86 -1.57
N THR A 83 -3.39 -7.43 -1.91
CA THR A 83 -3.68 -6.05 -2.27
C THR A 83 -3.37 -5.09 -1.11
N VAL A 84 -3.73 -5.45 0.12
CA VAL A 84 -3.40 -4.65 1.32
C VAL A 84 -1.89 -4.55 1.51
N LEU A 85 -1.15 -5.65 1.33
CA LEU A 85 0.31 -5.64 1.40
C LEU A 85 0.94 -4.74 0.33
N VAL A 86 0.44 -4.80 -0.90
CA VAL A 86 0.89 -3.92 -1.99
C VAL A 86 0.62 -2.45 -1.63
N VAL A 87 -0.56 -2.12 -1.14
CA VAL A 87 -0.91 -0.75 -0.73
C VAL A 87 0.00 -0.23 0.40
N MET A 88 0.31 -1.07 1.39
CA MET A 88 1.28 -0.73 2.44
C MET A 88 2.66 -0.40 1.86
N GLN A 89 3.13 -1.20 0.89
CA GLN A 89 4.41 -0.95 0.21
C GLN A 89 4.38 0.34 -0.62
N PHE A 90 3.28 0.63 -1.30
CA PHE A 90 3.09 1.91 -1.99
C PHE A 90 3.16 3.08 -1.01
N MET A 91 2.47 3.01 0.14
CA MET A 91 2.56 4.06 1.16
C MET A 91 4.00 4.25 1.66
N ALA A 92 4.71 3.16 1.95
CA ALA A 92 6.11 3.20 2.38
C ALA A 92 7.03 3.85 1.34
N ALA A 93 6.91 3.44 0.06
CA ALA A 93 7.68 4.03 -1.03
C ALA A 93 7.38 5.53 -1.22
N GLY A 94 6.12 5.95 -1.07
CA GLY A 94 5.72 7.35 -1.11
C GLY A 94 6.32 8.20 0.02
N MET A 95 6.32 7.68 1.25
CA MET A 95 6.98 8.33 2.39
C MET A 95 8.49 8.45 2.16
N TYR A 96 9.13 7.38 1.70
CA TYR A 96 10.56 7.38 1.38
C TYR A 96 10.93 8.42 0.32
N LEU A 97 10.14 8.51 -0.75
CA LEU A 97 10.32 9.53 -1.79
C LEU A 97 10.22 10.96 -1.23
N ASN A 98 9.23 11.23 -0.37
CA ASN A 98 9.10 12.55 0.27
C ASN A 98 10.30 12.88 1.17
N GLU A 99 10.78 11.92 1.96
CA GLU A 99 11.96 12.10 2.82
C GLU A 99 13.21 12.43 2.00
N VAL A 100 13.48 11.66 0.94
CA VAL A 100 14.63 11.91 0.04
C VAL A 100 14.55 13.31 -0.57
N VAL A 101 13.36 13.72 -1.01
CA VAL A 101 13.14 15.05 -1.59
C VAL A 101 13.36 16.15 -0.56
N GLN A 102 12.86 15.97 0.66
CA GLN A 102 13.02 16.93 1.74
C GLN A 102 14.50 17.10 2.11
N VAL A 103 15.24 16.00 2.27
CA VAL A 103 16.69 16.02 2.49
C VAL A 103 17.42 16.75 1.35
N HIS A 104 17.08 16.44 0.10
CA HIS A 104 17.72 17.07 -1.05
C HIS A 104 17.43 18.58 -1.15
N CYS A 105 16.19 19.00 -0.87
CA CYS A 105 15.81 20.40 -0.79
C CYS A 105 16.53 21.14 0.35
N CYS A 106 16.66 20.52 1.53
CA CYS A 106 17.44 21.08 2.64
C CYS A 106 18.92 21.24 2.27
N LEU A 107 19.51 20.24 1.62
CA LEU A 107 20.92 20.27 1.20
C LEU A 107 21.19 21.39 0.18
N ILE A 108 20.26 21.59 -0.77
CA ILE A 108 20.33 22.71 -1.72
C ILE A 108 20.16 24.06 -1.01
N ALA A 109 19.28 24.15 -0.01
CA ALA A 109 19.08 25.38 0.76
C ALA A 109 20.32 25.76 1.59
N ASP A 110 21.03 24.78 2.15
CA ASP A 110 22.28 25.01 2.87
C ASP A 110 23.43 25.38 1.93
N LEU A 111 23.52 24.76 0.75
CA LEU A 111 24.47 25.15 -0.30
C LEU A 111 24.18 26.53 -0.91
N GLY A 112 22.92 26.97 -0.89
CA GLY A 112 22.49 28.29 -1.38
C GLY A 112 22.66 29.41 -0.35
N ARG A 113 22.99 29.10 0.92
CA ARG A 113 23.29 30.11 1.93
C ARG A 113 24.71 30.64 1.73
N PRO A 114 24.92 31.95 1.59
CA PRO A 114 26.27 32.51 1.62
C PRO A 114 26.89 32.21 2.98
N ASP A 115 28.09 31.65 2.95
CA ASP A 115 28.82 31.23 4.14
C ASP A 115 29.06 32.45 5.06
N PRO A 116 28.51 32.48 6.29
CA PRO A 116 28.68 33.64 7.18
C PRO A 116 30.16 33.86 7.54
N ALA A 117 31.00 32.82 7.44
CA ALA A 117 32.45 32.93 7.60
C ALA A 117 33.11 33.81 6.53
N CYS A 118 32.60 33.84 5.29
CA CYS A 118 33.12 34.68 4.22
C CYS A 118 32.69 36.15 4.34
N ASN A 119 31.54 36.44 4.96
CA ASN A 119 31.05 37.81 5.16
C ASN A 119 31.78 38.56 6.29
N HIS A 120 32.49 37.86 7.17
CA HIS A 120 33.28 38.48 8.25
C HIS A 120 34.72 38.84 7.84
N ALA A 121 35.21 38.35 6.69
CA ALA A 121 36.58 38.61 6.23
C ALA A 121 36.76 39.99 5.55
N GLY A 122 35.68 40.69 5.18
CA GLY A 122 35.73 42.00 4.50
C GLY A 122 35.68 43.24 5.40
N GLY A 123 35.58 43.07 6.73
CA GLY A 123 35.22 44.16 7.66
C GLY A 123 36.34 44.72 8.54
N ARG A 124 37.61 44.35 8.34
CA ARG A 124 38.72 44.81 9.20
C ARG A 124 40.00 45.07 8.41
N THR A 125 40.19 46.30 7.97
CA THR A 125 41.45 47.08 8.07
C THR A 125 41.24 48.47 7.45
N GLY A 126 40.50 49.31 8.18
CA GLY A 126 40.62 50.75 8.09
C GLY A 126 41.23 51.24 9.40
N LYS A 127 42.55 51.44 9.41
CA LYS A 127 43.34 52.42 10.17
C LYS A 127 44.82 52.07 10.08
#